data_AF-A0A1Z5JDC2-F1
#
_entry.id   AF-A0A1Z5JDC2-F1
#
_cell.length_a   1.000
_cell.length_b   1.000
_cell.length_c   1.000
_cell.angle_alpha   90.00
_cell.angle_beta   90.00
_cell.angle_gamma   90.00
#
_symmetry.space_group_name_H-M   'P 1'
#
loop_
_entity.id
_entity.type
_entity.pdbx_description
1 polymer ?
#
loop_
_entity_poly.entity_id
_entity_poly.type
_entity_poly.pdbx_seq_one_letter_code
_entity_poly.pdbx_strand_id
1 'polypeptide(L)'
;MGLIHTPRVLFSLVKGLVKRQSSPERNVGLTDAHIYTARAGLFDVDYLGHLNNAAYLSHAELARWEMTSHNGLLSAMMKNNIAFLVAGSAVRYRREIRPVFCRFQIETTVAGLDDNNNIWIMQNFRYPTQGQDRILAQVLIRGMAVQGRTVINPRHLFVDLCEMDETVVDKLIMPNVSDDAIESLLEKYAELEDQFRHVAALDDEKRGA
;
A
#
# COMPACT_ATOMS: atom_id res chain seq x y z
N MET A 1 0.30 21.51 1.17
CA MET A 1 0.66 20.07 1.11
C MET A 1 1.35 19.66 -0.20
N GLY A 2 0.95 20.16 -1.40
CA GLY A 2 1.55 19.73 -2.68
C GLY A 2 3.05 20.02 -2.89
N LEU A 3 3.57 21.15 -2.39
CA LEU A 3 4.97 21.55 -2.59
C LEU A 3 6.01 20.58 -1.98
N ILE A 4 5.66 19.82 -0.94
CA ILE A 4 6.58 18.88 -0.27
C ILE A 4 6.32 17.44 -0.72
N HIS A 5 5.07 17.10 -1.02
CA HIS A 5 4.69 15.73 -1.35
C HIS A 5 5.04 15.35 -2.80
N THR A 6 4.74 16.23 -3.77
CA THR A 6 4.98 15.95 -5.19
C THR A 6 6.44 15.66 -5.52
N PRO A 7 7.44 16.41 -4.99
CA PRO A 7 8.85 16.07 -5.22
C PRO A 7 9.23 14.70 -4.65
N ARG A 8 8.67 14.30 -3.50
CA ARG A 8 8.94 12.99 -2.87
C ARG A 8 8.33 11.85 -3.67
N VAL A 9 7.15 12.06 -4.24
CA VAL A 9 6.53 11.11 -5.17
C VAL A 9 7.43 10.94 -6.38
N LEU A 10 7.80 12.03 -7.07
CA LEU A 10 8.71 11.97 -8.23
C LEU A 10 10.04 11.26 -7.90
N PHE A 11 10.63 11.56 -6.74
CA PHE A 11 11.85 10.88 -6.30
C PHE A 11 11.63 9.37 -6.09
N SER A 12 10.51 8.98 -5.48
CA SER A 12 10.16 7.56 -5.26
C SER A 12 9.90 6.84 -6.58
N LEU A 13 9.27 7.52 -7.54
CA LEU A 13 9.08 7.02 -8.90
C LEU A 13 10.42 6.78 -9.60
N VAL A 14 11.32 7.76 -9.60
CA VAL A 14 12.66 7.65 -10.19
C VAL A 14 13.43 6.51 -9.53
N LYS A 15 13.40 6.40 -8.20
CA LYS A 15 14.06 5.31 -7.47
C LYS A 15 13.52 3.94 -7.87
N GLY A 16 12.21 3.82 -8.08
CA GLY A 16 11.59 2.60 -8.61
C GLY A 16 12.05 2.27 -10.03
N LEU A 17 12.13 3.26 -10.93
CA LEU A 17 12.65 3.09 -12.29
C LEU A 17 14.12 2.65 -12.30
N VAL A 18 14.95 3.23 -11.43
CA VAL A 18 16.36 2.84 -11.29
C VAL A 18 16.49 1.40 -10.79
N LYS A 19 15.71 1.01 -9.76
CA LYS A 19 15.67 -0.39 -9.28
C LYS A 19 15.25 -1.35 -10.39
N ARG A 20 14.28 -0.98 -11.22
CA ARG A 20 13.84 -1.78 -12.38
C ARG A 20 14.96 -2.02 -13.39
N GLN A 21 15.82 -1.03 -13.63
CA GLN A 21 16.97 -1.20 -14.54
C GLN A 21 17.96 -2.25 -14.03
N SER A 22 18.14 -2.37 -12.72
CA SER A 22 19.04 -3.36 -12.11
C SER A 22 18.38 -4.72 -11.87
N SER A 23 17.06 -4.74 -11.63
CA SER A 23 16.27 -5.94 -11.37
C SER A 23 14.90 -5.80 -12.06
N PRO A 24 14.78 -6.25 -13.33
CA PRO A 24 13.59 -6.03 -14.16
C PRO A 24 12.41 -6.95 -13.82
N GLU A 25 12.36 -7.45 -12.59
CA GLU A 25 11.31 -8.36 -12.10
C GLU A 25 9.97 -7.63 -12.02
N ARG A 26 8.94 -8.22 -12.65
CA ARG A 26 7.57 -7.68 -12.67
C ARG A 26 6.72 -8.15 -11.49
N ASN A 27 7.14 -9.18 -10.77
CA ASN A 27 6.37 -9.76 -9.67
C ASN A 27 6.76 -9.19 -8.30
N VAL A 28 7.55 -8.11 -8.27
CA VAL A 28 7.96 -7.44 -7.03
C VAL A 28 6.75 -6.86 -6.32
N GLY A 29 6.61 -7.19 -5.03
CA GLY A 29 5.43 -6.89 -4.23
C GLY A 29 4.32 -7.94 -4.37
N LEU A 30 4.43 -8.92 -5.26
CA LEU A 30 3.47 -10.02 -5.40
C LEU A 30 4.06 -11.33 -4.87
N THR A 31 5.29 -11.69 -5.27
CA THR A 31 6.00 -12.86 -4.70
C THR A 31 6.71 -12.51 -3.41
N ASP A 32 7.52 -11.46 -3.46
CA ASP A 32 8.35 -10.97 -2.37
C ASP A 32 7.97 -9.54 -2.04
N ALA A 33 8.07 -9.17 -0.76
CA ALA A 33 7.76 -7.82 -0.33
C ALA A 33 8.70 -6.79 -1.01
N HIS A 34 8.13 -5.75 -1.61
CA HIS A 34 8.91 -4.62 -2.10
C HIS A 34 9.47 -3.84 -0.91
N ILE A 35 10.79 -3.75 -0.82
CA ILE A 35 11.48 -3.02 0.25
C ILE A 35 11.65 -1.56 -0.14
N TYR A 36 10.79 -0.71 0.40
CA TYR A 36 11.01 0.72 0.46
C TYR A 36 11.92 1.06 1.64
N THR A 37 12.76 2.08 1.47
CA THR A 37 13.58 2.58 2.58
C THR A 37 13.60 4.09 2.58
N ALA A 38 13.38 4.66 3.75
CA ALA A 38 13.46 6.09 4.00
C ALA A 38 14.09 6.41 5.36
N ARG A 39 14.30 7.69 5.59
CA ARG A 39 14.61 8.30 6.89
C ARG A 39 13.50 9.29 7.21
N ALA A 40 13.14 9.43 8.48
CA ALA A 40 12.20 10.45 8.90
C ALA A 40 12.82 11.84 8.69
N GLY A 41 12.18 12.67 7.86
CA GLY A 41 12.60 14.05 7.65
C GLY A 41 12.07 14.99 8.74
N LEU A 42 12.53 16.24 8.74
CA LEU A 42 12.09 17.26 9.71
C LEU A 42 10.55 17.46 9.71
N PHE A 43 9.92 17.34 8.53
CA PHE A 43 8.48 17.49 8.37
C PHE A 43 7.67 16.20 8.60
N ASP A 44 8.34 15.09 8.87
CA ASP A 44 7.68 13.81 9.16
C ASP A 44 7.51 13.58 10.66
N VAL A 45 8.06 14.47 11.50
CA VAL A 45 8.20 14.30 12.94
C VAL A 45 7.22 15.20 13.69
N ASP A 46 6.63 14.67 14.76
CA ASP A 46 5.76 15.41 15.66
C ASP A 46 6.54 16.12 16.79
N TYR A 47 5.81 16.81 17.67
CA TYR A 47 6.42 17.54 18.79
C TYR A 47 7.10 16.63 19.83
N LEU A 48 6.72 15.35 19.89
CA LEU A 48 7.32 14.36 20.79
C LEU A 48 8.63 13.81 20.22
N GLY A 49 8.99 14.23 19.01
CA GLY A 49 10.11 13.64 18.32
C GLY A 49 9.79 12.19 17.99
N HIS A 50 8.62 11.89 17.44
CA HIS A 50 8.27 10.61 16.83
C HIS A 50 7.80 10.79 15.39
N LEU A 51 7.86 9.75 14.57
CA LEU A 51 7.23 9.78 13.25
C LEU A 51 5.73 10.06 13.44
N ASN A 52 5.25 11.16 12.86
CA ASN A 52 3.85 11.55 12.95
C ASN A 52 2.96 10.43 12.37
N ASN A 53 1.84 10.14 13.02
CA ASN A 53 0.84 9.18 12.57
C ASN A 53 0.45 9.36 11.08
N ALA A 54 0.28 10.61 10.62
CA ALA A 54 -0.01 10.92 9.21
C ALA A 54 1.18 10.65 8.27
N ALA A 55 2.40 10.76 8.79
CA ALA A 55 3.61 10.47 8.02
C ALA A 55 3.75 8.96 7.75
N TYR A 56 3.24 8.07 8.62
CA TYR A 56 3.18 6.64 8.29
C TYR A 56 2.38 6.38 7.00
N LEU A 57 1.18 6.96 6.88
CA LEU A 57 0.36 6.81 5.67
C LEU A 57 1.04 7.44 4.43
N SER A 58 1.68 8.59 4.62
CA SER A 58 2.43 9.26 3.56
C SER A 58 3.60 8.41 3.05
N HIS A 59 4.39 7.83 3.95
CA HIS A 59 5.50 6.93 3.58
C HIS A 59 5.00 5.60 3.01
N ALA A 60 3.87 5.08 3.51
CA ALA A 60 3.22 3.91 2.93
C ALA A 60 2.80 4.16 1.47
N GLU A 61 2.28 5.36 1.16
CA GLU A 61 1.97 5.75 -0.21
C GLU A 61 3.23 5.85 -1.09
N LEU A 62 4.30 6.50 -0.61
CA LEU A 62 5.57 6.58 -1.33
C LEU A 62 6.14 5.19 -1.65
N ALA A 63 6.01 4.24 -0.71
CA ALA A 63 6.42 2.86 -0.93
C ALA A 63 5.63 2.18 -2.07
N ARG A 64 4.33 2.46 -2.20
CA ARG A 64 3.48 1.95 -3.30
C ARG A 64 3.85 2.61 -4.64
N TRP A 65 4.14 3.91 -4.65
CA TRP A 65 4.64 4.59 -5.86
C TRP A 65 5.99 4.01 -6.33
N GLU A 66 6.92 3.77 -5.41
CA GLU A 66 8.19 3.12 -5.75
C GLU A 66 7.99 1.69 -6.27
N MET A 67 7.12 0.91 -5.62
CA MET A 67 6.79 -0.46 -6.04
C MET A 67 6.18 -0.51 -7.45
N THR A 68 5.16 0.30 -7.71
CA THR A 68 4.45 0.33 -8.99
C THR A 68 5.32 0.82 -10.14
N SER A 69 6.26 1.73 -9.85
CA SER A 69 7.29 2.13 -10.79
C SER A 69 8.30 1.01 -11.06
N HIS A 70 8.72 0.29 -10.02
CA HIS A 70 9.68 -0.82 -10.10
C HIS A 70 9.11 -1.99 -10.91
N ASN A 71 7.92 -2.49 -10.57
CA ASN A 71 7.33 -3.65 -11.23
C ASN A 71 6.70 -3.32 -12.61
N GLY A 72 6.61 -2.05 -12.97
CA GLY A 72 6.08 -1.58 -14.26
C GLY A 72 4.59 -1.34 -14.31
N LEU A 73 3.86 -1.58 -13.20
CA LEU A 73 2.43 -1.34 -13.09
C LEU A 73 2.07 0.11 -13.37
N LEU A 74 2.92 1.05 -12.94
CA LEU A 74 2.72 2.47 -13.21
C LEU A 74 2.67 2.77 -14.72
N SER A 75 3.57 2.18 -15.50
CA SER A 75 3.60 2.38 -16.95
C SER A 75 2.34 1.81 -17.60
N ALA A 76 1.89 0.62 -17.16
CA ALA A 76 0.65 0.01 -17.65
C ALA A 76 -0.57 0.86 -17.29
N MET A 77 -0.65 1.37 -16.06
CA MET A 77 -1.72 2.24 -15.59
C MET A 77 -1.78 3.54 -16.39
N MET A 78 -0.66 4.23 -16.57
CA MET A 78 -0.63 5.49 -17.33
C MET A 78 -0.99 5.29 -18.80
N LYS A 79 -0.48 4.23 -19.44
CA LYS A 79 -0.78 3.92 -20.86
C LYS A 79 -2.28 3.67 -21.09
N ASN A 80 -2.96 3.10 -20.09
CA ASN A 80 -4.37 2.72 -20.19
C ASN A 80 -5.31 3.69 -19.46
N ASN A 81 -4.83 4.83 -18.97
CA ASN A 81 -5.61 5.81 -18.19
C ASN A 81 -6.32 5.19 -16.97
N ILE A 82 -5.61 4.30 -16.26
CA ILE A 82 -6.10 3.65 -15.06
C ILE A 82 -5.53 4.38 -13.84
N ALA A 83 -6.40 4.74 -12.91
CA ALA A 83 -6.05 5.30 -11.61
C ALA A 83 -6.18 4.24 -10.52
N PHE A 84 -5.33 4.34 -9.49
CA PHE A 84 -5.49 3.56 -8.26
C PHE A 84 -6.19 4.43 -7.22
N LEU A 85 -7.36 4.00 -6.77
CA LEU A 85 -8.14 4.69 -5.75
C LEU A 85 -8.02 3.93 -4.43
N VAL A 86 -7.61 4.62 -3.36
CA VAL A 86 -7.66 4.06 -2.01
C VAL A 86 -9.09 4.19 -1.48
N ALA A 87 -9.75 3.05 -1.28
CA ALA A 87 -11.13 2.98 -0.79
C ALA A 87 -11.20 2.88 0.74
N GLY A 88 -10.13 2.40 1.38
CA GLY A 88 -10.05 2.27 2.82
C GLY A 88 -8.63 2.02 3.30
N SER A 89 -8.35 2.38 4.54
CA SER A 89 -7.08 2.05 5.20
C SER A 89 -7.30 1.72 6.67
N ALA A 90 -6.57 0.73 7.17
CA ALA A 90 -6.46 0.40 8.59
C ALA A 90 -5.00 0.55 9.00
N VAL A 91 -4.75 1.23 10.12
CA VAL A 91 -3.39 1.39 10.65
C VAL A 91 -3.31 0.87 12.07
N ARG A 92 -2.31 0.04 12.32
CA ARG A 92 -1.96 -0.43 13.66
C ARG A 92 -0.56 0.05 14.02
N TYR A 93 -0.47 0.87 15.07
CA TYR A 93 0.79 1.32 15.63
C TYR A 93 1.17 0.40 16.80
N ARG A 94 2.32 -0.26 16.72
CA ARG A 94 2.84 -1.13 17.80
C ARG A 94 3.99 -0.50 18.55
N ARG A 95 4.88 0.20 17.84
CA ARG A 95 6.03 0.90 18.39
C ARG A 95 6.32 2.14 17.56
N GLU A 96 6.63 3.24 18.25
CA GLU A 96 7.04 4.50 17.64
C GLU A 96 8.32 4.34 16.81
N ILE A 97 8.37 4.98 15.65
CA ILE A 97 9.61 5.18 14.91
C ILE A 97 10.26 6.45 15.46
N ARG A 98 11.34 6.27 16.22
CA ARG A 98 12.12 7.40 16.73
C ARG A 98 12.88 8.10 15.58
N PRO A 99 12.76 9.42 15.44
CA PRO A 99 13.50 10.26 14.54
C PRO A 99 14.88 10.59 15.13
N VAL A 100 15.65 11.31 14.32
CA VAL A 100 17.12 11.42 14.31
C VAL A 100 17.75 10.26 13.53
N PHE A 101 17.87 10.47 12.21
CA PHE A 101 18.63 9.68 11.21
C PHE A 101 18.37 8.16 11.15
N CYS A 102 17.42 7.65 11.92
CA CYS A 102 17.06 6.24 11.91
C CYS A 102 16.40 5.88 10.57
N ARG A 103 17.09 5.01 9.84
CA ARG A 103 16.57 4.41 8.62
C ARG A 103 15.48 3.42 9.01
N PHE A 104 14.35 3.46 8.34
CA PHE A 104 13.29 2.46 8.48
C PHE A 104 12.95 1.90 7.11
N GLN A 105 12.37 0.70 7.11
CA GLN A 105 11.95 -0.01 5.92
C GLN A 105 10.44 -0.22 5.94
N ILE A 106 9.86 -0.22 4.75
CA ILE A 106 8.47 -0.61 4.54
C ILE A 106 8.49 -1.79 3.58
N GLU A 107 8.03 -2.93 4.06
CA GLU A 107 7.76 -4.13 3.27
C GLU A 107 6.36 -3.99 2.70
N THR A 108 6.23 -3.81 1.38
CA THR A 108 4.93 -3.68 0.71
C THR A 108 4.63 -4.95 -0.07
N THR A 109 3.49 -5.57 0.23
CA THR A 109 3.01 -6.75 -0.47
C THR A 109 1.56 -6.58 -0.87
N VAL A 110 1.23 -6.91 -2.11
CA VAL A 110 -0.14 -7.12 -2.59
C VAL A 110 -0.62 -8.43 -1.97
N ALA A 111 -1.53 -8.29 -1.01
CA ALA A 111 -1.98 -9.33 -0.11
C ALA A 111 -3.01 -10.27 -0.75
N GLY A 112 -3.79 -9.77 -1.70
CA GLY A 112 -4.89 -10.52 -2.31
C GLY A 112 -5.76 -9.63 -3.18
N LEU A 113 -6.52 -10.28 -4.05
CA LEU A 113 -7.57 -9.69 -4.87
C LEU A 113 -8.89 -10.36 -4.47
N ASP A 114 -9.98 -9.60 -4.39
CA ASP A 114 -11.30 -10.17 -4.10
C ASP A 114 -12.26 -10.07 -5.29
N ASP A 115 -13.38 -10.78 -5.18
CA ASP A 115 -14.45 -10.82 -6.19
C ASP A 115 -15.12 -9.46 -6.40
N ASN A 116 -14.99 -8.54 -5.44
CA ASN A 116 -15.51 -7.18 -5.51
C ASN A 116 -14.54 -6.20 -6.20
N ASN A 117 -13.49 -6.72 -6.86
CA ASN A 117 -12.44 -5.95 -7.54
C ASN A 117 -11.56 -5.11 -6.61
N ASN A 118 -11.48 -5.45 -5.32
CA ASN A 118 -10.56 -4.80 -4.41
C ASN A 118 -9.15 -5.41 -4.53
N ILE A 119 -8.18 -4.53 -4.36
CA ILE A 119 -6.76 -4.84 -4.25
C ILE A 119 -6.37 -4.61 -2.79
N TRP A 120 -5.99 -5.68 -2.10
CA TRP A 120 -5.51 -5.62 -0.73
C TRP A 120 -3.99 -5.46 -0.73
N ILE A 121 -3.47 -4.49 0.02
CA ILE A 121 -2.03 -4.25 0.15
C ILE A 121 -1.68 -4.19 1.63
N MET A 122 -0.77 -5.05 2.06
CA MET A 122 -0.20 -5.04 3.40
C MET A 122 1.15 -4.33 3.38
N GLN A 123 1.36 -3.44 4.36
CA GLN A 123 2.60 -2.69 4.50
C GLN A 123 3.11 -2.76 5.94
N ASN A 124 4.25 -3.42 6.13
CA ASN A 124 4.86 -3.59 7.45
C ASN A 124 6.06 -2.66 7.60
N PHE A 125 6.08 -1.89 8.69
CA PHE A 125 7.18 -0.99 9.03
C PHE A 125 8.17 -1.70 9.95
N ARG A 126 9.46 -1.65 9.62
CA ARG A 126 10.54 -2.28 10.38
C ARG A 126 11.79 -1.41 10.43
N TYR A 127 12.69 -1.73 11.36
CA TYR A 127 14.06 -1.23 11.32
C TYR A 127 14.93 -2.18 10.46
N PRO A 128 15.90 -1.65 9.69
CA PRO A 128 16.77 -2.43 8.80
C PRO A 128 17.86 -3.22 9.54
N THR A 129 17.77 -3.37 10.86
CA THR A 129 18.81 -3.97 11.70
C THR A 129 18.61 -5.48 11.82
N GLN A 130 19.64 -6.26 11.47
CA GLN A 130 19.62 -7.71 11.66
C GLN A 130 19.32 -8.06 13.13
N GLY A 131 18.33 -8.94 13.35
CA GLY A 131 17.90 -9.39 14.68
C GLY A 131 16.78 -8.55 15.33
N GLN A 132 16.37 -7.42 14.76
CA GLN A 132 15.18 -6.67 15.19
C GLN A 132 14.05 -6.78 14.17
N ASP A 133 13.62 -8.02 13.89
CA ASP A 133 12.52 -8.29 12.96
C ASP A 133 11.13 -8.05 13.60
N ARG A 134 11.00 -6.97 14.39
CA ARG A 134 9.73 -6.61 15.01
C ARG A 134 9.02 -5.58 14.15
N ILE A 135 7.81 -5.91 13.76
CA ILE A 135 6.86 -4.98 13.16
C ILE A 135 6.65 -3.79 14.13
N LEU A 136 6.87 -2.58 13.62
CA LEU A 136 6.69 -1.31 14.32
C LEU A 136 5.28 -0.75 14.09
N ALA A 137 4.82 -0.82 12.85
CA ALA A 137 3.47 -0.47 12.46
C ALA A 137 3.04 -1.32 11.26
N GLN A 138 1.74 -1.46 11.09
CA GLN A 138 1.13 -2.15 9.96
C GLN A 138 0.09 -1.25 9.33
N VAL A 139 0.05 -1.24 8.01
CA VAL A 139 -0.96 -0.54 7.23
C VAL A 139 -1.59 -1.55 6.29
N LEU A 140 -2.90 -1.76 6.44
CA LEU A 140 -3.71 -2.48 5.48
C LEU A 140 -4.40 -1.44 4.59
N ILE A 141 -4.19 -1.52 3.29
CA ILE A 141 -4.83 -0.68 2.30
C ILE A 141 -5.77 -1.54 1.48
N ARG A 142 -6.99 -1.03 1.29
CA ARG A 142 -7.90 -1.52 0.27
C ARG A 142 -7.99 -0.49 -0.84
N GLY A 143 -7.64 -0.88 -2.05
CA GLY A 143 -7.74 -0.01 -3.22
C GLY A 143 -8.49 -0.66 -4.37
N MET A 144 -8.78 0.15 -5.38
CA MET A 144 -9.46 -0.27 -6.61
C MET A 144 -8.74 0.32 -7.81
N ALA A 145 -8.70 -0.43 -8.91
CA ALA A 145 -8.27 0.08 -10.20
C ALA A 145 -9.48 0.69 -10.92
N VAL A 146 -9.37 1.94 -11.35
CA VAL A 146 -10.48 2.69 -11.97
C VAL A 146 -10.04 3.22 -13.32
N GLN A 147 -10.80 2.90 -14.36
CA GLN A 147 -10.63 3.46 -15.70
C GLN A 147 -11.80 4.41 -16.00
N GLY A 148 -11.52 5.71 -16.04
CA GLY A 148 -12.57 6.74 -16.14
C GLY A 148 -13.49 6.75 -14.91
N ARG A 149 -14.70 6.20 -15.04
CA ARG A 149 -15.70 6.09 -13.94
C ARG A 149 -16.01 4.64 -13.55
N THR A 150 -15.31 3.69 -14.13
CA THR A 150 -15.60 2.26 -13.97
C THR A 150 -14.47 1.59 -13.21
N VAL A 151 -14.82 0.83 -12.17
CA VAL A 151 -13.90 -0.08 -11.49
C VAL A 151 -13.62 -1.25 -12.43
N ILE A 152 -12.35 -1.53 -12.69
CA ILE A 152 -11.93 -2.64 -13.56
C ILE A 152 -11.48 -3.83 -12.72
N ASN A 153 -11.55 -5.02 -13.31
CA ASN A 153 -11.05 -6.21 -12.66
C ASN A 153 -9.52 -6.09 -12.44
N PRO A 154 -9.02 -6.25 -11.20
CA PRO A 154 -7.60 -6.10 -10.92
C PRO A 154 -6.75 -7.17 -11.61
N ARG A 155 -7.27 -8.39 -11.83
CA ARG A 155 -6.58 -9.43 -12.59
C ARG A 155 -6.25 -8.96 -14.01
N HIS A 156 -7.19 -8.29 -14.67
CA HIS A 156 -6.96 -7.72 -16.00
C HIS A 156 -5.80 -6.70 -15.97
N LEU A 157 -5.72 -5.88 -14.92
CA LEU A 157 -4.62 -4.93 -14.74
C LEU A 157 -3.27 -5.64 -14.52
N PHE A 158 -3.20 -6.62 -13.63
CA PHE A 158 -1.93 -7.29 -13.29
C PHE A 158 -1.45 -8.23 -14.41
N VAL A 159 -2.32 -9.11 -14.90
CA VAL A 159 -1.98 -10.14 -15.89
C VAL A 159 -1.96 -9.57 -17.30
N ASP A 160 -3.07 -9.01 -17.77
CA ASP A 160 -3.21 -8.66 -19.19
C ASP A 160 -2.47 -7.36 -19.55
N LEU A 161 -2.55 -6.34 -18.69
CA LEU A 161 -1.98 -5.02 -18.97
C LEU A 161 -0.53 -4.86 -18.53
N CYS A 162 -0.14 -5.51 -17.43
CA CYS A 162 1.22 -5.45 -16.89
C CYS A 162 2.07 -6.69 -17.22
N GLU A 163 1.47 -7.74 -17.81
CA GLU A 163 2.11 -9.01 -18.16
C GLU A 163 2.82 -9.64 -16.94
N MET A 164 2.18 -9.58 -15.77
CA MET A 164 2.64 -10.31 -14.58
C MET A 164 2.26 -11.79 -14.68
N ASP A 165 3.02 -12.63 -13.98
CA ASP A 165 2.79 -14.08 -14.00
C ASP A 165 1.43 -14.43 -13.40
N GLU A 166 0.57 -15.06 -14.20
CA GLU A 166 -0.77 -15.47 -13.83
C GLU A 166 -0.77 -16.38 -12.58
N THR A 167 0.19 -17.30 -12.49
CA THR A 167 0.29 -18.24 -11.37
C THR A 167 0.66 -17.55 -10.06
N VAL A 168 1.33 -16.41 -10.13
CA VAL A 168 1.64 -15.57 -8.97
C VAL A 168 0.40 -14.78 -8.57
N VAL A 169 -0.32 -14.20 -9.54
CA VAL A 169 -1.54 -13.42 -9.28
C VAL A 169 -2.64 -14.30 -8.67
N ASP A 170 -2.79 -15.53 -9.14
CA ASP A 170 -3.75 -16.51 -8.61
C ASP A 170 -3.41 -17.00 -7.20
N LYS A 171 -2.13 -16.89 -6.82
CA LYS A 171 -1.64 -17.30 -5.49
C LYS A 171 -1.42 -16.11 -4.57
N LEU A 172 -1.94 -14.92 -4.89
CA LEU A 172 -1.79 -13.76 -4.02
C LEU A 172 -2.47 -14.05 -2.68
N ILE A 173 -1.61 -14.36 -1.73
CA ILE A 173 -1.90 -14.62 -0.33
C ILE A 173 -0.85 -13.80 0.43
N MET A 174 -1.21 -13.16 1.55
CA MET A 174 -0.23 -12.41 2.35
C MET A 174 0.96 -13.31 2.73
N PRO A 175 2.21 -12.87 2.48
CA PRO A 175 3.37 -13.68 2.82
C PRO A 175 3.49 -13.82 4.34
N ASN A 176 3.80 -15.03 4.80
CA ASN A 176 4.08 -15.37 6.20
C ASN A 176 2.87 -15.28 7.17
N VAL A 177 1.64 -15.40 6.67
CA VAL A 177 0.42 -15.53 7.49
C VAL A 177 -0.36 -16.74 7.00
N SER A 178 -0.97 -17.53 7.89
CA SER A 178 -1.83 -18.64 7.48
C SER A 178 -3.08 -18.12 6.77
N ASP A 179 -3.54 -18.84 5.74
CA ASP A 179 -4.72 -18.48 4.93
C ASP A 179 -5.93 -18.10 5.81
N ASP A 180 -6.26 -18.93 6.81
CA ASP A 180 -7.35 -18.68 7.77
C ASP A 180 -7.24 -17.33 8.52
N ALA A 181 -6.01 -16.90 8.84
CA ALA A 181 -5.80 -15.67 9.60
C ALA A 181 -5.89 -14.44 8.72
N ILE A 182 -5.57 -14.56 7.42
CA ILE A 182 -5.76 -13.51 6.42
C ILE A 182 -7.25 -13.36 6.13
N GLU A 183 -7.93 -14.47 5.87
CA GLU A 183 -9.37 -14.49 5.62
C GLU A 183 -10.13 -13.86 6.80
N SER A 184 -9.85 -14.32 8.03
CA SER A 184 -10.46 -13.73 9.23
C SER A 184 -10.16 -12.23 9.40
N LEU A 185 -8.97 -11.76 9.00
CA LEU A 185 -8.62 -10.34 9.06
C LEU A 185 -9.42 -9.53 8.04
N LEU A 186 -9.53 -10.04 6.81
CA LEU A 186 -10.25 -9.38 5.72
C LEU A 186 -11.76 -9.35 5.99
N GLU A 187 -12.34 -10.45 6.49
CA GLU A 187 -13.73 -10.53 6.92
C GLU A 187 -14.05 -9.48 7.99
N LYS A 188 -13.25 -9.42 9.06
CA LYS A 188 -13.45 -8.41 10.13
C LYS A 188 -13.32 -6.98 9.63
N TYR A 189 -12.45 -6.74 8.65
CA TYR A 189 -12.34 -5.42 8.03
C TYR A 189 -13.58 -5.09 7.20
N ALA A 190 -14.09 -6.04 6.41
CA ALA A 190 -15.31 -5.87 5.63
C ALA A 190 -16.52 -5.60 6.53
N GLU A 191 -16.69 -6.37 7.62
CA GLU A 191 -17.73 -6.15 8.62
C GLU A 191 -17.66 -4.74 9.21
N LEU A 192 -16.45 -4.30 9.62
CA LEU A 192 -16.24 -2.96 10.16
C LEU A 192 -16.66 -1.87 9.17
N GLU A 193 -16.37 -2.07 7.89
CA GLU A 193 -16.75 -1.12 6.86
C GLU A 193 -18.25 -1.07 6.61
N ASP A 194 -18.93 -2.22 6.58
CA ASP A 194 -20.38 -2.26 6.46
C ASP A 194 -21.04 -1.52 7.62
N GLN A 195 -20.48 -1.63 8.84
CA GLN A 195 -20.89 -0.81 9.97
C GLN A 195 -20.64 0.69 9.74
N PHE A 196 -19.49 1.08 9.19
CA PHE A 196 -19.25 2.49 8.83
C PHE A 196 -20.26 3.03 7.81
N ARG A 197 -20.61 2.24 6.79
CA ARG A 197 -21.62 2.62 5.78
C ARG A 197 -23.00 2.77 6.41
N HIS A 198 -23.37 1.83 7.28
CA HIS A 198 -24.64 1.90 7.99
C HIS A 198 -24.74 3.14 8.88
N VAL A 199 -23.69 3.44 9.65
CA VAL A 199 -23.64 4.63 10.52
C VAL A 199 -23.68 5.92 9.69
N ALA A 200 -22.99 5.97 8.55
CA ALA A 200 -23.02 7.11 7.64
C ALA A 200 -24.42 7.36 7.07
N ALA A 201 -25.11 6.32 6.59
CA ALA A 201 -26.47 6.43 6.09
C ALA A 201 -27.45 6.98 7.15
N LEU A 202 -27.33 6.51 8.40
CA LEU A 202 -28.13 7.04 9.51
C LEU A 202 -27.82 8.51 9.84
N ASP A 203 -26.57 8.96 9.66
CA ASP A 203 -26.21 10.38 9.85
C ASP A 203 -26.78 11.25 8.72
N ASP A 204 -26.70 10.78 7.47
CA ASP A 204 -27.24 11.47 6.30
C ASP A 204 -28.77 11.62 6.40
N GLU A 205 -29.49 10.56 6.80
CA GLU A 205 -30.93 10.59 7.05
C GLU A 205 -31.31 11.63 8.12
N LYS A 206 -30.54 11.72 9.21
CA LYS A 206 -30.77 12.72 10.28
C LYS A 206 -30.54 14.14 9.80
N ARG A 207 -29.65 14.35 8.84
CA ARG A 207 -29.33 15.66 8.26
C ARG A 207 -30.28 16.06 7.13
N GLY A 208 -31.18 15.17 6.70
CA GLY A 208 -32.16 15.41 5.64
C GLY A 208 -31.54 15.44 4.24
N ALA A 209 -30.45 14.68 4.02
CA ALA A 209 -29.82 14.47 2.72
C ALA A 209 -30.51 13.37 1.91
#